data_AF-A0A915CGR0-F1
#
_entry.id   AF-A0A915CGR0-F1
#
_cell.length_a   1.000
_cell.length_b   1.000
_cell.length_c   1.000
_cell.angle_alpha   90.00
_cell.angle_beta   90.00
_cell.angle_gamma   90.00
#
_symmetry.space_group_name_H-M   'P 1'
#
loop_
_entity.id
_entity.type
_entity.pdbx_description
1 polymer ?
#
loop_
_entity_poly.entity_id
_entity_poly.type
_entity_poly.pdbx_seq_one_letter_code
_entity_poly.pdbx_strand_id
1 'polypeptide(L)'
;CGYALIMKIGVKKLVSAMPMSLTEKFIEPFAITVNPSHVPVALSRSTDLMGFWERVYNVVGFIVISSFAETVTMPATVQLLRKYFGPGIDSTYALNVAAQSTFLLTNGNEFIDFPRPINSKLVYVSDIGIGKPHPLNEEF
;
A
#
# COMPACT_ATOMS: atom_id res chain seq x y z
N CYS A 1 -12.67 4.85 5.81
CA CYS A 1 -11.40 5.39 5.29
C CYS A 1 -10.95 6.55 6.19
N GLY A 2 -9.77 6.47 6.81
CA GLY A 2 -9.26 7.49 7.74
C GLY A 2 -9.01 8.85 7.07
N TYR A 3 -8.54 8.85 5.82
CA TYR A 3 -8.31 10.07 5.04
C TYR A 3 -9.54 10.96 4.92
N ALA A 4 -10.74 10.37 4.92
CA ALA A 4 -11.98 11.14 4.79
C ALA A 4 -12.30 12.02 6.01
N LEU A 5 -12.02 11.48 7.19
CA LEU A 5 -12.19 12.22 8.44
C LEU A 5 -11.17 13.35 8.54
N ILE A 6 -9.92 13.07 8.19
CA ILE A 6 -8.79 14.01 8.27
C ILE A 6 -9.06 15.25 7.41
N MET A 7 -9.59 15.06 6.20
CA MET A 7 -9.95 16.17 5.33
C MET A 7 -11.16 16.96 5.85
N LYS A 8 -12.20 16.29 6.38
CA LYS A 8 -13.36 16.98 6.97
C LYS A 8 -12.97 17.87 8.16
N ILE A 9 -12.00 17.42 8.94
CA ILE A 9 -11.47 18.15 10.11
C ILE A 9 -10.50 19.26 9.66
N GLY A 10 -10.03 19.26 8.42
CA GLY A 10 -9.12 20.28 7.87
C GLY A 10 -7.67 20.10 8.29
N VAL A 11 -7.26 18.88 8.66
CA VAL A 11 -5.89 18.59 9.06
C VAL A 11 -4.99 18.56 7.83
N LYS A 12 -3.98 19.44 7.79
CA LYS A 12 -3.02 19.55 6.69
C LYS A 12 -1.74 18.74 6.90
N LYS A 13 -1.41 18.40 8.15
CA LYS A 13 -0.20 17.64 8.51
C LYS A 13 -0.59 16.19 8.74
N LEU A 14 -0.15 15.31 7.85
CA LEU A 14 -0.56 13.91 7.84
C LEU A 14 0.67 13.01 7.72
N VAL A 15 0.69 11.96 8.55
CA VAL A 15 1.55 10.79 8.37
C VAL A 15 0.63 9.60 8.13
N SER A 16 0.92 8.86 7.07
CA SER A 16 0.18 7.65 6.72
C SER A 16 0.92 6.43 7.26
N ALA A 17 0.19 5.43 7.72
CA ALA A 17 0.76 4.17 8.18
C ALA A 17 0.06 3.01 7.48
N MET A 18 0.84 2.04 7.02
CA MET A 18 0.37 0.84 6.37
C MET A 18 0.81 -0.39 7.20
N PRO A 19 -0.15 -1.23 7.64
CA PRO A 19 0.15 -2.34 8.55
C PRO A 19 0.79 -3.55 7.85
N MET A 20 0.97 -3.49 6.53
CA MET A 20 1.52 -4.54 5.68
C MET A 20 2.55 -3.95 4.73
N SER A 21 3.38 -4.82 4.14
CA SER A 21 4.34 -4.46 3.09
C SER A 21 3.66 -3.75 1.91
N LEU A 22 4.47 -2.99 1.17
CA LEU A 22 4.01 -2.13 0.08
C LEU A 22 3.32 -2.92 -1.04
N THR A 23 2.03 -2.64 -1.25
CA THR A 23 1.16 -3.22 -2.27
C THR A 23 0.79 -2.19 -3.35
N GLU A 24 0.48 -2.70 -4.54
CA GLU A 24 0.45 -2.01 -5.84
C GLU A 24 -0.20 -0.61 -5.80
N LYS A 25 -1.52 -0.54 -6.00
CA LYS A 25 -2.23 0.74 -6.17
C LYS A 25 -2.24 1.59 -4.90
N PHE A 26 -1.97 1.02 -3.73
CA PHE A 26 -2.00 1.73 -2.46
C PHE A 26 -0.81 2.67 -2.28
N ILE A 27 0.33 2.39 -2.93
CA ILE A 27 1.57 3.16 -2.77
C ILE A 27 1.76 4.22 -3.87
N GLU A 28 0.93 4.19 -4.92
CA GLU A 28 0.95 5.13 -6.04
C GLU A 28 0.84 6.61 -5.58
N PRO A 29 -0.03 7.00 -4.63
CA PRO A 29 -0.09 8.38 -4.11
C PRO A 29 1.21 8.87 -3.48
N PHE A 30 2.07 7.95 -3.02
CA PHE A 30 3.34 8.27 -2.37
C PHE A 30 4.50 8.35 -3.37
N ALA A 31 4.22 8.31 -4.67
CA ALA A 31 5.21 8.32 -5.75
C ALA A 31 6.20 7.14 -5.67
N ILE A 32 5.70 5.97 -5.26
CA ILE A 32 6.43 4.71 -5.28
C ILE A 32 5.86 3.87 -6.42
N THR A 33 6.72 3.40 -7.31
CA THR A 33 6.30 2.63 -8.49
C THR A 33 6.51 1.14 -8.28
N VAL A 34 5.61 0.33 -8.86
CA VAL A 34 5.73 -1.13 -8.90
C VAL A 34 5.94 -1.53 -10.34
N ASN A 35 7.06 -2.20 -10.62
CA ASN A 35 7.33 -2.78 -11.94
C ASN A 35 6.97 -4.28 -11.92
N PRO A 36 5.85 -4.70 -12.54
CA PRO A 36 5.42 -6.09 -12.52
C PRO A 36 6.37 -7.04 -13.26
N SER A 37 7.38 -6.53 -13.96
CA SER A 37 8.43 -7.38 -14.53
C SER A 37 9.32 -7.99 -13.46
N HIS A 38 9.55 -7.33 -12.32
CA HIS A 38 10.48 -7.81 -11.28
C HIS A 38 9.89 -7.81 -9.86
N VAL A 39 8.77 -7.11 -9.65
CA VAL A 39 8.05 -7.10 -8.38
C VAL A 39 6.83 -8.01 -8.52
N PRO A 40 6.74 -9.10 -7.75
CA PRO A 40 5.55 -9.94 -7.71
C PRO A 40 4.32 -9.14 -7.33
N VAL A 41 3.22 -9.39 -8.04
CA VAL A 41 1.92 -8.83 -7.67
C VAL A 41 1.43 -9.48 -6.37
N ALA A 42 0.73 -8.73 -5.53
CA ALA A 42 0.08 -9.22 -4.34
C ALA A 42 -0.77 -10.46 -4.67
N LEU A 43 -0.74 -11.45 -3.77
CA LEU A 43 -1.38 -12.77 -3.92
C LEU A 43 -0.74 -13.68 -4.99
N SER A 44 0.30 -13.24 -5.69
CA SER A 44 1.12 -14.13 -6.53
C SER A 44 1.99 -15.05 -5.67
N ARG A 45 2.30 -16.23 -6.21
CA ARG A 45 3.31 -17.14 -5.65
C ARG A 45 4.72 -16.88 -6.20
N SER A 46 4.88 -15.90 -7.08
CA SER A 46 6.15 -15.53 -7.67
C SER A 46 7.08 -14.85 -6.66
N THR A 47 8.38 -14.95 -6.89
CA THR A 47 9.43 -14.21 -6.18
C THR A 47 10.00 -13.11 -7.08
N ASP A 48 10.96 -12.33 -6.62
CA ASP A 48 11.72 -11.39 -7.46
C ASP A 48 12.56 -12.08 -8.55
N LEU A 49 12.78 -13.39 -8.41
CA LEU A 49 13.41 -14.27 -9.39
C LEU A 49 12.35 -14.91 -10.29
N MET A 50 11.88 -14.17 -11.30
CA MET A 50 10.93 -14.66 -12.31
C MET A 50 11.60 -14.94 -13.67
N GLY A 51 11.30 -16.08 -14.26
CA GLY A 51 11.52 -16.37 -15.68
C GLY A 51 10.56 -15.58 -16.59
N PHE A 52 10.77 -15.65 -17.91
CA PHE A 52 9.98 -14.86 -18.88
C PHE A 52 8.47 -15.05 -18.75
N TRP A 53 7.99 -16.30 -18.71
CA TRP A 53 6.56 -16.57 -18.64
C TRP A 53 5.95 -16.19 -17.29
N GLU A 54 6.68 -16.37 -16.20
CA GLU A 54 6.25 -15.94 -14.86
C GLU A 54 6.05 -14.42 -14.83
N ARG A 55 6.92 -13.65 -15.51
CA ARG A 55 6.75 -12.20 -15.66
C ARG A 55 5.51 -11.84 -16.45
N VAL A 56 5.24 -12.56 -17.54
CA VAL A 56 4.01 -12.35 -18.34
C VAL A 56 2.78 -12.59 -17.47
N TYR A 57 2.73 -13.71 -16.73
CA TYR A 57 1.61 -13.97 -15.81
C TYR A 57 1.51 -12.93 -14.69
N ASN A 58 2.64 -12.46 -14.16
CA ASN A 58 2.67 -11.43 -13.13
C ASN A 58 2.14 -10.08 -13.65
N VAL A 59 2.49 -9.69 -14.88
CA VAL A 59 1.92 -8.50 -15.56
C VAL A 59 0.42 -8.66 -15.76
N VAL A 60 -0.04 -9.82 -16.23
CA VAL A 60 -1.48 -10.09 -16.37
C VAL A 60 -2.19 -9.97 -15.02
N GLY A 61 -1.64 -10.56 -13.96
CA GLY A 61 -2.17 -10.46 -12.60
C GLY A 61 -2.20 -9.00 -12.09
N PHE A 62 -1.14 -8.24 -12.33
CA PHE A 62 -1.07 -6.81 -12.01
C PHE A 62 -2.16 -6.01 -12.72
N ILE A 63 -2.40 -6.27 -14.01
CA ILE A 63 -3.48 -5.62 -14.77
C ILE A 63 -4.83 -5.97 -14.16
N VAL A 64 -5.10 -7.26 -13.89
CA VAL A 64 -6.37 -7.71 -13.32
C VAL A 64 -6.64 -7.06 -11.96
N ILE A 65 -5.66 -7.08 -11.04
CA ILE A 65 -5.80 -6.49 -9.71
C ILE A 65 -5.96 -4.97 -9.79
N SER A 66 -5.19 -4.31 -10.65
CA SER A 66 -5.28 -2.85 -10.84
C SER A 66 -6.65 -2.46 -11.42
N SER A 67 -7.13 -3.17 -12.43
CA SER A 67 -8.45 -2.94 -13.01
C SER A 67 -9.56 -3.20 -12.00
N PHE A 68 -9.45 -4.24 -11.18
CA PHE A 68 -10.42 -4.51 -10.11
C PHE A 68 -10.43 -3.39 -9.05
N ALA A 69 -9.26 -2.89 -8.66
CA ALA A 69 -9.16 -1.77 -7.73
C ALA A 69 -9.85 -0.51 -8.28
N GLU A 70 -9.63 -0.17 -9.55
CA GLU A 70 -10.19 1.03 -10.19
C GLU A 70 -11.68 0.92 -10.54
N THR A 71 -12.14 -0.25 -10.98
CA THR A 71 -13.52 -0.42 -11.47
C THR A 71 -14.51 -0.85 -10.38
N VAL A 72 -14.05 -1.52 -9.33
CA VAL A 72 -14.91 -2.05 -8.26
C VAL A 72 -14.63 -1.37 -6.93
N THR A 73 -13.38 -1.42 -6.47
CA THR A 73 -13.04 -0.99 -5.09
C THR A 73 -13.15 0.52 -4.91
N MET A 74 -12.58 1.31 -5.82
CA MET A 74 -12.63 2.77 -5.74
C MET A 74 -14.07 3.31 -5.85
N PRO A 75 -14.88 2.92 -6.84
CA PRO A 75 -16.25 3.42 -6.96
C PRO A 75 -17.12 3.03 -5.75
N ALA A 76 -16.99 1.81 -5.24
CA ALA A 76 -17.72 1.39 -4.04
C ALA A 76 -17.32 2.23 -2.81
N THR A 77 -16.02 2.48 -2.64
CA THR A 77 -15.50 3.31 -1.54
C THR A 77 -16.03 4.74 -1.63
N VAL A 78 -16.02 5.33 -2.83
CA VAL A 78 -16.45 6.72 -3.06
C VAL A 78 -17.95 6.88 -2.85
N GLN A 79 -18.76 5.92 -3.32
CA GLN A 79 -20.20 5.93 -3.06
C GLN A 79 -20.50 5.90 -1.55
N LEU A 80 -19.79 5.06 -0.81
CA LEU A 80 -19.94 4.99 0.65
C LEU A 80 -19.53 6.32 1.31
N LEU A 81 -18.39 6.89 0.91
CA LEU A 81 -17.92 8.16 1.44
C LEU A 81 -18.89 9.32 1.14
N ARG A 82 -19.42 9.39 -0.08
CA ARG A 82 -20.43 10.39 -0.46
C ARG A 82 -21.69 10.31 0.41
N LYS A 83 -22.12 9.10 0.75
CA LYS A 83 -23.30 8.89 1.62
C LYS A 83 -23.11 9.50 3.02
N TYR A 84 -21.91 9.44 3.59
CA TYR A 84 -21.65 9.91 4.97
C TYR A 84 -21.08 11.32 5.07
N PHE A 85 -20.37 11.78 4.04
CA PHE A 85 -19.63 13.05 4.07
C PHE A 85 -20.17 14.09 3.09
N GLY A 86 -21.09 13.71 2.20
CA GLY A 86 -21.73 14.59 1.22
C GLY A 86 -21.17 14.44 -0.21
N PRO A 87 -21.83 15.07 -1.19
CA PRO A 87 -21.53 14.89 -2.62
C PRO A 87 -20.18 15.48 -3.08
N GLY A 88 -19.53 16.31 -2.26
CA GLY A 88 -18.24 16.94 -2.57
C GLY A 88 -17.03 16.00 -2.57
N ILE A 89 -17.22 14.72 -2.25
CA ILE A 89 -16.17 13.70 -2.33
C ILE A 89 -16.11 13.11 -3.74
N ASP A 90 -14.98 13.22 -4.42
CA ASP A 90 -14.72 12.59 -5.71
C ASP A 90 -13.94 11.27 -5.57
N SER A 91 -13.63 10.63 -6.70
CA SER A 91 -12.88 9.37 -6.73
C SER A 91 -11.39 9.53 -6.49
N THR A 92 -10.84 10.71 -6.75
CA THR A 92 -9.44 11.04 -6.51
C THR A 92 -9.19 11.50 -5.06
N TYR A 93 -10.26 11.73 -4.29
CA TYR A 93 -10.28 12.20 -2.92
C TYR A 93 -9.26 11.53 -1.99
N ALA A 94 -9.36 10.21 -1.82
CA ALA A 94 -8.52 9.49 -0.88
C ALA A 94 -7.05 9.47 -1.33
N LEU A 95 -6.82 9.41 -2.65
CA LEU A 95 -5.50 9.41 -3.25
C LEU A 95 -4.82 10.78 -3.08
N ASN A 96 -5.56 11.87 -3.26
CA ASN A 96 -5.05 13.23 -3.07
C ASN A 96 -4.64 13.49 -1.63
N VAL A 97 -5.46 13.06 -0.66
CA VAL A 97 -5.14 13.19 0.77
C VAL A 97 -3.94 12.30 1.13
N ALA A 98 -3.88 11.07 0.62
CA ALA A 98 -2.74 10.19 0.82
C ALA A 98 -1.45 10.82 0.26
N ALA A 99 -1.49 11.43 -0.93
CA ALA A 99 -0.35 12.09 -1.56
C ALA A 99 0.19 13.29 -0.78
N GLN A 100 -0.67 13.97 -0.01
CA GLN A 100 -0.29 15.07 0.90
C GLN A 100 0.45 14.60 2.15
N SER A 101 0.50 13.29 2.41
CA SER A 101 1.25 12.76 3.55
C SER A 101 2.73 13.09 3.44
N THR A 102 3.32 13.49 4.57
CA THR A 102 4.76 13.76 4.67
C THR A 102 5.55 12.45 4.65
N PHE A 103 5.08 11.45 5.40
CA PHE A 103 5.69 10.13 5.47
C PHE A 103 4.64 9.03 5.29
N LEU A 104 5.09 7.90 4.74
CA LEU A 104 4.42 6.61 4.74
C LEU A 104 5.23 5.67 5.63
N LEU A 105 4.68 5.33 6.79
CA LEU A 105 5.22 4.29 7.65
C LEU A 105 4.71 2.95 7.14
N THR A 106 5.59 2.00 6.86
CA THR A 106 5.19 0.66 6.43
C THR A 106 5.70 -0.39 7.41
N ASN A 107 4.85 -1.35 7.74
CA ASN A 107 5.27 -2.54 8.49
C ASN A 107 5.95 -3.52 7.54
N GLY A 108 7.26 -3.34 7.38
CA GLY A 108 8.11 -4.15 6.52
C GLY A 108 9.58 -3.89 6.84
N ASN A 109 10.47 -4.50 6.07
CA ASN A 109 11.90 -4.35 6.22
C ASN A 109 12.53 -4.14 4.83
N GLU A 110 13.37 -3.11 4.68
CA GLU A 110 14.02 -2.76 3.41
C GLU A 110 14.84 -3.91 2.81
N PHE A 111 15.41 -4.78 3.64
CA PHE A 111 16.25 -5.91 3.20
C PHE A 111 15.46 -7.14 2.75
N ILE A 112 14.18 -7.22 3.13
CA ILE A 112 13.29 -8.36 2.82
C ILE A 112 12.30 -7.98 1.72
N ASP A 113 12.08 -6.69 1.51
CA ASP A 113 11.13 -6.18 0.53
C ASP A 113 11.65 -6.33 -0.92
N PHE A 114 10.72 -6.40 -1.87
CA PHE A 114 11.09 -6.58 -3.27
C PHE A 114 11.84 -5.36 -3.84
N PRO A 115 12.77 -5.57 -4.78
CA PRO A 115 13.60 -4.50 -5.31
C PRO A 115 12.76 -3.50 -6.13
N ARG A 116 12.65 -2.27 -5.64
CA ARG A 116 11.97 -1.17 -6.31
C ARG A 116 12.58 0.18 -5.94
N PRO A 117 12.46 1.20 -6.79
CA PRO A 117 12.82 2.57 -6.41
C PRO A 117 11.96 3.05 -5.24
N ILE A 118 12.59 3.36 -4.12
CA ILE A 118 11.95 3.98 -2.96
C ILE A 118 12.39 5.44 -2.85
N ASN A 119 11.54 6.28 -2.25
CA ASN A 119 11.81 7.69 -2.01
C ASN A 119 11.83 7.99 -0.50
N SER A 120 12.29 9.19 -0.13
CA SER A 120 12.44 9.60 1.27
C SER A 120 11.14 9.78 2.06
N LYS A 121 9.96 9.67 1.42
CA LYS A 121 8.68 9.63 2.15
C LYS A 121 8.45 8.28 2.80
N LEU A 122 9.03 7.21 2.29
CA LEU A 122 8.86 5.87 2.83
C LEU A 122 9.77 5.67 4.04
N VAL A 123 9.18 5.22 5.15
CA VAL A 123 9.91 4.82 6.35
C VAL A 123 9.48 3.40 6.72
N TYR A 124 10.43 2.48 6.71
CA TYR A 124 10.22 1.13 7.20
C TYR A 124 10.20 1.15 8.73
N VAL A 125 9.09 0.70 9.31
CA VAL A 125 8.94 0.52 10.76
C VAL A 125 8.58 -0.94 10.99
N SER A 126 9.60 -1.77 11.13
CA SER A 126 9.43 -3.20 11.41
C SER A 126 8.93 -3.43 12.85
N ASP A 127 8.47 -4.65 13.13
CA ASP A 127 8.18 -5.16 14.46
C ASP A 127 7.07 -4.42 15.24
N ILE A 128 6.21 -3.68 14.53
CA ILE A 128 5.02 -3.07 15.11
C ILE A 128 4.10 -4.19 15.62
N GLY A 129 3.95 -4.27 16.95
CA GLY A 129 3.06 -5.25 17.60
C GLY A 129 3.74 -6.56 18.02
N ILE A 130 5.07 -6.68 17.89
CA ILE A 130 5.81 -7.83 18.45
C ILE A 130 5.99 -7.63 19.96
N GLY A 131 5.52 -8.60 20.75
CA GLY A 131 5.71 -8.63 22.20
C GLY A 131 7.16 -8.87 22.58
N LYS A 132 7.51 -8.66 23.87
CA LYS A 132 8.85 -9.01 24.35
C LYS A 132 9.11 -10.50 24.09
N PRO A 133 10.29 -10.86 23.56
CA PRO A 133 10.63 -12.26 23.35
C PRO A 133 10.58 -13.00 24.69
N HIS A 134 10.09 -14.25 24.66
CA HIS A 134 10.19 -15.12 25.82
C HIS A 134 11.64 -15.63 25.92
N PRO A 135 12.17 -15.84 27.13
CA PRO A 135 13.49 -16.45 27.28
C PRO A 135 13.51 -17.84 26.62
N LEU A 136 14.62 -18.17 25.94
CA LEU A 136 14.84 -19.50 25.39
C LEU A 136 14.89 -20.54 26.53
N ASN A 137 14.33 -21.72 26.28
CA ASN A 137 14.47 -22.86 27.19
C ASN A 137 15.91 -23.41 27.08
N GLU A 138 16.47 -23.89 28.18
CA GLU A 138 17.88 -24.37 28.26
C GLU A 138 18.18 -25.64 27.42
N GLU A 139 17.17 -26.21 26.75
CA GLU A 139 17.32 -27.42 25.91
C GLU A 139 17.72 -27.14 24.45
N PHE A 140 17.96 -25.87 24.07
CA PHE A 140 18.44 -25.48 22.74
C PHE A 140 19.60 -24.47 22.83
#